data_AF-A0A7V8ZTU0-F1
#
_entry.id   AF-A0A7V8ZTU0-F1
#
_cell.length_a   1.000
_cell.length_b   1.000
_cell.length_c   1.000
_cell.angle_alpha   90.00
_cell.angle_beta   90.00
_cell.angle_gamma   90.00
#
_symmetry.space_group_name_H-M   'P 1'
#
loop_
_entity.id
_entity.type
_entity.pdbx_description
1 polymer ?
#
loop_
_entity_poly.entity_id
_entity_poly.type
_entity_poly.pdbx_seq_one_letter_code
_entity_poly.pdbx_strand_id
1 'polypeptide(L)'
;MASEAARALLAGALTLVLALATLTWQTVRIPRHAPSRVIAELRLAQAGAVLLAFSAAFLAGMATAAGGPVAALDMACAVLLAGVALMTLVRDARAALGWLAAAFVARAALDTLHLPGWLPGVAPAAVLSGSVVVNLVAAACCGLPLSRVPRP
;
A
#
# COMPACT_ATOMS: atom_id res chain seq x y z
N MET A 1 -13.55 0.55 -24.10
CA MET A 1 -12.75 -0.51 -23.45
C MET A 1 -11.93 0.00 -22.25
N ALA A 2 -11.24 1.15 -22.34
CA ALA A 2 -10.46 1.70 -21.20
C ALA A 2 -11.29 2.02 -19.93
N SER A 3 -12.58 2.36 -20.07
CA SER A 3 -13.45 2.71 -18.95
C SER A 3 -13.83 1.53 -18.04
N GLU A 4 -13.95 0.32 -18.59
CA GLU A 4 -14.34 -0.86 -17.82
C GLU A 4 -13.17 -1.41 -17.02
N ALA A 5 -11.98 -1.48 -17.64
CA ALA A 5 -10.75 -1.85 -16.96
C ALA A 5 -10.43 -0.89 -15.80
N ALA A 6 -10.58 0.42 -16.03
CA ALA A 6 -10.39 1.42 -14.98
C ALA A 6 -11.38 1.25 -13.81
N ARG A 7 -12.66 0.99 -14.10
CA ARG A 7 -13.67 0.70 -13.06
C ARG A 7 -13.38 -0.57 -12.30
N ALA A 8 -12.94 -1.64 -12.97
CA ALA A 8 -12.58 -2.90 -12.34
C ALA A 8 -11.36 -2.74 -11.41
N LEU A 9 -10.32 -2.04 -11.85
CA LEU A 9 -9.16 -1.72 -11.02
C LEU A 9 -9.54 -0.88 -9.80
N LEU A 10 -10.40 0.12 -9.98
CA LEU A 10 -10.86 0.98 -8.91
C LEU A 10 -11.73 0.22 -7.90
N ALA A 11 -12.63 -0.64 -8.38
CA ALA A 11 -13.42 -1.53 -7.53
C ALA A 11 -12.52 -2.51 -6.75
N GLY A 12 -11.52 -3.10 -7.40
CA GLY A 12 -10.54 -3.98 -6.76
C GLY A 12 -9.75 -3.26 -5.68
N ALA A 13 -9.24 -2.07 -5.97
CA ALA A 13 -8.50 -1.24 -5.01
C ALA A 13 -9.38 -0.89 -3.79
N LEU A 14 -10.61 -0.42 -4.02
CA LEU A 14 -11.55 -0.10 -2.94
C LEU A 14 -11.89 -1.33 -2.09
N THR A 15 -12.08 -2.49 -2.72
CA THR A 15 -12.37 -3.74 -2.03
C THR A 15 -11.21 -4.14 -1.12
N LEU A 16 -9.97 -4.05 -1.61
CA LEU A 16 -8.77 -4.36 -0.83
C LEU A 16 -8.58 -3.38 0.34
N VAL A 17 -8.77 -2.07 0.10
CA VAL A 17 -8.69 -1.05 1.16
C VAL A 17 -9.76 -1.27 2.22
N LEU A 18 -10.99 -1.57 1.82
CA LEU A 18 -12.09 -1.84 2.75
C LEU A 18 -11.82 -3.10 3.58
N ALA A 19 -11.30 -4.16 2.96
CA ALA A 19 -10.88 -5.36 3.65
C ALA A 19 -9.77 -5.06 4.66
N LEU A 20 -8.76 -4.28 4.27
CA LEU A 20 -7.65 -3.87 5.13
C LEU A 20 -8.15 -3.03 6.32
N ALA A 21 -9.04 -2.07 6.09
CA ALA A 21 -9.65 -1.24 7.13
C ALA A 21 -10.46 -2.08 8.12
N THR A 22 -11.24 -3.04 7.62
CA THR A 22 -12.03 -3.97 8.44
C THR A 22 -11.13 -4.85 9.30
N LEU A 23 -10.08 -5.43 8.72
CA LEU A 23 -9.09 -6.23 9.45
C LEU A 23 -8.33 -5.39 10.48
N THR A 24 -7.99 -4.14 10.15
CA THR A 24 -7.34 -3.22 11.08
C THR A 24 -8.22 -2.99 12.28
N TRP A 25 -9.50 -2.65 12.05
CA TRP A 25 -10.48 -2.40 13.09
C TRP A 25 -10.66 -3.60 14.02
N GLN A 26 -10.77 -4.80 13.45
CA GLN A 26 -10.86 -6.05 14.22
C GLN A 26 -9.59 -6.27 15.06
N THR A 27 -8.40 -6.13 14.46
CA THR A 27 -7.11 -6.32 15.13
C THR A 27 -6.92 -5.34 16.30
N VAL A 28 -7.30 -4.09 16.08
CA VAL A 28 -7.25 -3.00 17.06
C VAL A 28 -8.13 -3.28 18.28
N ARG A 29 -9.24 -4.01 18.13
CA ARG A 29 -10.12 -4.39 19.24
C ARG A 29 -9.62 -5.57 20.08
N ILE A 30 -8.64 -6.34 19.60
CA ILE A 30 -8.14 -7.52 20.32
C ILE A 30 -7.20 -7.07 21.47
N PRO A 31 -7.38 -7.61 22.69
CA PRO A 31 -6.48 -7.33 23.81
C PRO A 31 -5.02 -7.67 23.49
N ARG A 32 -4.09 -6.85 23.99
CA ARG A 32 -2.68 -6.93 23.58
C ARG A 32 -1.98 -8.24 23.94
N HIS A 33 -2.42 -8.89 25.01
CA HIS A 33 -1.81 -10.11 25.55
C HIS A 33 -2.52 -11.37 25.06
N ALA A 34 -3.61 -11.21 24.29
CA ALA A 34 -4.31 -12.34 23.71
C ALA A 34 -3.45 -12.98 22.61
N PRO A 35 -3.23 -14.30 22.62
CA PRO A 35 -2.47 -14.98 21.57
C PRO A 35 -3.12 -14.83 20.19
N SER A 36 -4.44 -14.62 20.14
CA SER A 36 -5.19 -14.34 18.91
C SER A 36 -4.76 -13.02 18.22
N ARG A 37 -4.09 -12.11 18.93
CA ARG A 37 -3.61 -10.85 18.35
C ARG A 37 -2.52 -11.07 17.31
N VAL A 38 -1.61 -12.01 17.54
CA VAL A 38 -0.52 -12.30 16.58
C VAL A 38 -1.10 -12.80 15.26
N ILE A 39 -2.11 -13.66 15.32
CA ILE A 39 -2.81 -14.18 14.13
C ILE A 39 -3.51 -13.04 13.38
N ALA A 40 -4.16 -12.12 14.09
CA ALA A 40 -4.81 -10.97 13.48
C ALA A 40 -3.80 -10.01 12.82
N GLU A 41 -2.67 -9.72 13.48
CA GLU A 41 -1.59 -8.90 12.93
C GLU A 41 -0.96 -9.56 11.67
N LEU A 42 -0.79 -10.89 11.67
CA LEU A 42 -0.33 -11.64 10.48
C LEU A 42 -1.30 -11.54 9.31
N ARG A 43 -2.61 -11.77 9.55
CA ARG A 43 -3.63 -11.64 8.51
C ARG A 43 -3.70 -10.23 7.95
N LEU A 44 -3.56 -9.22 8.80
CA LEU A 44 -3.49 -7.83 8.39
C LEU A 44 -2.24 -7.55 7.55
N ALA A 45 -1.07 -8.08 7.95
CA ALA A 45 0.16 -7.94 7.18
C ALA A 45 0.04 -8.62 5.81
N GLN A 46 -0.54 -9.81 5.73
CA GLN A 46 -0.79 -10.51 4.46
C GLN A 46 -1.73 -9.72 3.54
N ALA A 47 -2.84 -9.19 4.07
CA ALA A 47 -3.74 -8.34 3.30
C ALA A 47 -3.04 -7.04 2.83
N GLY A 48 -2.23 -6.43 3.69
CA GLY A 48 -1.43 -5.25 3.35
C GLY A 48 -0.39 -5.54 2.27
N ALA A 49 0.27 -6.70 2.32
CA ALA A 49 1.22 -7.14 1.31
C ALA A 49 0.55 -7.36 -0.06
N VAL A 50 -0.65 -7.95 -0.09
CA VAL A 50 -1.43 -8.11 -1.32
C VAL A 50 -1.78 -6.75 -1.92
N LEU A 51 -2.25 -5.80 -1.11
CA LEU A 51 -2.54 -4.43 -1.58
C LEU A 51 -1.27 -3.72 -2.07
N LEU A 52 -0.14 -3.88 -1.38
CA LEU A 52 1.14 -3.30 -1.79
C LEU A 52 1.63 -3.89 -3.12
N ALA A 53 1.50 -5.20 -3.30
CA ALA A 53 1.83 -5.88 -4.56
C ALA A 53 0.93 -5.40 -5.71
N PHE A 54 -0.37 -5.22 -5.45
CA PHE A 54 -1.29 -4.61 -6.41
C PHE A 54 -0.89 -3.17 -6.77
N SER A 55 -0.53 -2.36 -5.78
CA SER A 55 -0.04 -0.98 -6.02
C SER A 55 1.28 -0.95 -6.78
N ALA A 56 2.18 -1.90 -6.54
CA ALA A 56 3.43 -2.05 -7.29
C ALA A 56 3.17 -2.43 -8.76
N ALA A 57 2.27 -3.37 -9.00
CA ALA A 57 1.86 -3.74 -10.36
C ALA A 57 1.20 -2.56 -11.09
N PHE A 58 0.39 -1.77 -10.38
CA PHE A 58 -0.20 -0.55 -10.93
C PHE A 58 0.86 0.48 -11.31
N LEU A 59 1.90 0.69 -10.49
CA LEU A 59 3.06 1.54 -10.85
C LEU A 59 3.73 1.07 -12.13
N ALA A 60 4.05 -0.23 -12.18
CA ALA A 60 4.77 -0.82 -13.28
C ALA A 60 3.98 -0.65 -14.59
N GLY A 61 2.66 -0.82 -14.55
CA GLY A 61 1.79 -0.58 -15.70
C GLY A 61 1.75 0.88 -16.16
N MET A 62 1.80 1.84 -15.25
CA MET A 62 1.90 3.27 -15.62
C MET A 62 3.27 3.60 -16.21
N ALA A 63 4.34 3.07 -15.61
CA ALA A 63 5.70 3.27 -16.08
C ALA A 63 5.89 2.72 -17.51
N THR A 64 5.40 1.51 -17.80
CA THR A 64 5.50 0.93 -19.15
C THR A 64 4.71 1.72 -20.19
N ALA A 65 3.58 2.32 -19.80
CA ALA A 65 2.76 3.13 -20.70
C ALA A 65 3.37 4.52 -20.99
N ALA A 66 4.06 5.13 -20.03
CA ALA A 66 4.65 6.46 -20.16
C ALA A 66 5.96 6.47 -20.96
N GLY A 67 6.87 5.52 -20.69
CA GLY A 67 8.21 5.49 -21.29
C GLY A 67 9.16 6.60 -20.78
N GLY A 68 10.41 6.57 -21.25
CA GLY A 68 11.44 7.56 -20.88
C GLY A 68 12.21 7.26 -19.57
N PRO A 69 13.15 8.13 -19.17
CA PRO A 69 14.05 7.87 -18.04
C PRO A 69 13.33 7.83 -16.68
N VAL A 70 12.25 8.59 -16.52
CA VAL A 70 11.45 8.59 -15.26
C VAL A 70 10.62 7.33 -15.12
N ALA A 71 10.16 6.74 -16.23
CA ALA A 71 9.53 5.42 -16.20
C ALA A 71 10.49 4.32 -15.69
N ALA A 72 11.80 4.43 -15.95
CA ALA A 72 12.77 3.48 -15.40
C ALA A 72 12.90 3.59 -13.87
N LEU A 73 12.86 4.81 -13.33
CA LEU A 73 12.82 5.06 -11.90
C LEU A 73 11.55 4.47 -11.28
N ASP A 74 10.38 4.75 -11.87
CA ASP A 74 9.11 4.21 -11.41
C ASP A 74 9.08 2.68 -11.47
N MET A 75 9.62 2.08 -12.52
CA MET A 75 9.74 0.63 -12.61
C MET A 75 10.66 0.07 -11.50
N ALA A 76 11.79 0.71 -11.22
CA ALA A 76 12.66 0.30 -10.12
C ALA A 76 11.95 0.42 -8.76
N CYS A 77 11.22 1.51 -8.52
CA CYS A 77 10.39 1.66 -7.32
C CYS A 77 9.30 0.58 -7.23
N ALA A 78 8.67 0.21 -8.35
CA ALA A 78 7.68 -0.85 -8.39
C ALA A 78 8.28 -2.19 -7.93
N VAL A 79 9.46 -2.54 -8.44
CA VAL A 79 10.19 -3.76 -8.06
C VAL A 79 10.57 -3.75 -6.58
N LEU A 80 11.03 -2.62 -6.06
CA LEU A 80 11.34 -2.47 -4.63
C LEU A 80 10.10 -2.67 -3.74
N LEU A 81 8.97 -2.06 -4.10
CA LEU A 81 7.71 -2.21 -3.37
C LEU A 81 7.21 -3.66 -3.40
N ALA A 82 7.31 -4.34 -4.55
CA ALA A 82 7.00 -5.77 -4.67
C ALA A 82 7.93 -6.64 -3.82
N GLY A 83 9.23 -6.30 -3.78
CA GLY A 83 10.20 -6.95 -2.90
C GLY A 83 9.85 -6.78 -1.42
N VAL A 84 9.45 -5.58 -0.99
CA VAL A 84 8.98 -5.34 0.38
C VAL A 84 7.74 -6.19 0.70
N ALA A 85 6.78 -6.26 -0.23
CA ALA A 85 5.60 -7.11 -0.08
C ALA A 85 5.97 -8.58 0.12
N LEU A 86 6.91 -9.10 -0.69
CA LEU A 86 7.39 -10.48 -0.56
C LEU A 86 8.11 -10.73 0.78
N MET A 87 8.93 -9.78 1.22
CA MET A 87 9.68 -9.88 2.49
C MET A 87 8.77 -9.92 3.72
N THR A 88 7.49 -9.55 3.60
CA THR A 88 6.54 -9.71 4.73
C THR A 88 6.27 -11.16 5.10
N LEU A 89 6.47 -12.11 4.17
CA LEU A 89 6.22 -13.54 4.40
C LEU A 89 7.18 -14.18 5.41
N VAL A 90 8.37 -13.58 5.58
CA VAL A 90 9.44 -14.12 6.42
C VAL A 90 9.69 -13.27 7.67
N ARG A 91 8.90 -12.22 7.88
CA ARG A 91 9.07 -11.29 9.01
C ARG A 91 8.01 -11.49 10.07
N ASP A 92 8.38 -11.16 11.31
CA ASP A 92 7.43 -11.06 12.40
C ASP A 92 6.31 -10.08 12.06
N ALA A 93 5.08 -10.38 12.49
CA ALA A 93 3.87 -9.65 12.11
C ALA A 93 4.00 -8.13 12.33
N ARG A 94 4.51 -7.71 13.50
CA ARG A 94 4.68 -6.29 13.84
C ARG A 94 5.73 -5.60 12.97
N ALA A 95 6.84 -6.29 12.69
CA ALA A 95 7.88 -5.77 11.81
C ALA A 95 7.32 -5.64 10.38
N ALA A 96 6.63 -6.66 9.87
CA ALA A 96 5.98 -6.64 8.56
C ALA A 96 5.01 -5.46 8.43
N LEU A 97 4.14 -5.23 9.42
CA LEU A 97 3.23 -4.08 9.43
C LEU A 97 3.96 -2.74 9.39
N GLY A 98 5.09 -2.61 10.10
CA GLY A 98 5.90 -1.39 10.07
C GLY A 98 6.52 -1.13 8.69
N TRP A 99 7.07 -2.18 8.06
CA TRP A 99 7.61 -2.12 6.70
C TRP A 99 6.53 -1.78 5.66
N LEU A 100 5.35 -2.38 5.77
CA LEU A 100 4.21 -2.07 4.91
C LEU A 100 3.78 -0.62 5.05
N ALA A 101 3.64 -0.11 6.28
CA ALA A 101 3.31 1.28 6.52
C ALA A 101 4.32 2.23 5.86
N ALA A 102 5.62 1.97 6.04
CA ALA A 102 6.68 2.76 5.41
C ALA A 102 6.64 2.68 3.87
N ALA A 103 6.40 1.50 3.31
CA ALA A 103 6.32 1.31 1.86
C ALA A 103 5.12 2.05 1.24
N PHE A 104 3.96 2.02 1.89
CA PHE A 104 2.79 2.77 1.46
C PHE A 104 3.02 4.30 1.55
N VAL A 105 3.72 4.78 2.58
CA VAL A 105 4.13 6.19 2.65
C VAL A 105 5.09 6.56 1.52
N ALA A 106 6.10 5.74 1.27
CA ALA A 106 7.05 5.96 0.18
C ALA A 106 6.33 5.98 -1.18
N ARG A 107 5.34 5.10 -1.36
CA ARG A 107 4.49 5.07 -2.55
C ARG A 107 3.68 6.35 -2.72
N ALA A 108 3.00 6.80 -1.66
CA ALA A 108 2.24 8.04 -1.67
C ALA A 108 3.16 9.24 -1.98
N ALA A 109 4.36 9.28 -1.38
CA ALA A 109 5.34 10.31 -1.64
C ALA A 109 5.73 10.36 -3.12
N LEU A 110 6.01 9.22 -3.74
CA LEU A 110 6.30 9.14 -5.18
C LEU A 110 5.16 9.71 -6.03
N ASP A 111 3.90 9.35 -5.74
CA ASP A 111 2.75 9.88 -6.46
C ASP A 111 2.59 11.40 -6.24
N THR A 112 2.91 11.91 -5.03
CA THR A 112 2.89 13.35 -4.76
C THR A 112 3.98 14.12 -5.48
N LEU A 113 5.12 13.51 -5.84
CA LEU A 113 6.16 14.18 -6.64
C LEU A 113 5.72 14.38 -8.10
N HIS A 114 4.83 13.53 -8.60
CA HIS A 114 4.26 13.66 -9.94
C HIS A 114 3.16 14.73 -10.04
N LEU A 115 2.40 14.98 -8.96
CA LEU A 115 1.30 15.96 -8.94
C LEU A 115 1.70 17.42 -9.26
N PRO A 116 2.74 18.01 -8.63
CA PRO A 116 3.18 19.37 -8.91
C PRO A 116 4.06 19.47 -10.16
N GLY A 117 4.29 18.36 -10.88
CA GLY A 117 5.16 18.30 -12.06
C GLY A 117 6.66 18.29 -11.73
N TRP A 118 7.06 17.98 -10.49
CA TRP A 118 8.48 17.79 -10.15
C TRP A 118 9.06 16.55 -10.83
N LEU A 119 8.21 15.56 -11.09
CA LEU A 119 8.45 14.48 -12.03
C LEU A 119 7.52 14.62 -13.25
N PRO A 120 7.98 14.25 -14.47
CA PRO A 120 7.15 14.17 -15.67
C PRO A 120 5.89 13.33 -15.41
N GLY A 121 4.73 13.83 -15.86
CA GLY A 121 3.46 13.17 -15.60
C GLY A 121 3.37 11.79 -16.26
N VAL A 122 3.22 10.75 -15.44
CA VAL A 122 3.03 9.35 -15.87
C VAL A 122 1.56 8.93 -15.94
N ALA A 123 0.67 9.71 -15.33
CA ALA A 123 -0.77 9.45 -15.29
C ALA A 123 -1.58 10.74 -15.09
N PRO A 124 -2.90 10.74 -15.37
CA PRO A 124 -3.77 11.87 -15.07
C PRO A 124 -3.77 12.21 -13.57
N ALA A 125 -3.83 13.50 -13.24
CA ALA A 125 -3.76 13.98 -11.85
C ALA A 125 -4.81 13.33 -10.92
N ALA A 126 -6.02 13.07 -11.41
CA ALA A 126 -7.07 12.38 -10.64
C ALA A 126 -6.68 10.95 -10.21
N VAL A 127 -5.94 10.23 -11.08
CA VAL A 127 -5.44 8.88 -10.79
C VAL A 127 -4.35 8.95 -9.73
N LEU A 128 -3.42 9.90 -9.86
CA LEU A 128 -2.36 10.12 -8.89
C LEU A 128 -2.92 10.53 -7.51
N SER A 129 -3.86 11.47 -7.45
CA SER A 129 -4.50 11.86 -6.19
C SER A 129 -5.24 10.70 -5.52
N GLY A 130 -5.93 9.86 -6.31
CA GLY A 130 -6.60 8.67 -5.80
C GLY A 130 -5.60 7.66 -5.22
N SER A 131 -4.48 7.45 -5.92
CA SER A 131 -3.38 6.59 -5.46
C SER A 131 -2.78 7.12 -4.15
N VAL A 132 -2.51 8.42 -4.04
CA VAL A 132 -2.00 9.04 -2.80
C VAL A 132 -2.94 8.72 -1.63
N VAL A 133 -4.25 8.96 -1.78
CA VAL A 133 -5.24 8.72 -0.74
C VAL A 133 -5.28 7.24 -0.34
N VAL A 134 -5.35 6.33 -1.31
CA VAL A 134 -5.38 4.88 -1.06
C VAL A 134 -4.15 4.43 -0.28
N ASN A 135 -2.96 4.86 -0.69
CA ASN A 135 -1.71 4.49 -0.04
C ASN A 135 -1.59 5.08 1.37
N LEU A 136 -2.01 6.32 1.60
CA LEU A 136 -2.02 6.90 2.94
C LEU A 136 -3.00 6.19 3.89
N VAL A 137 -4.19 5.82 3.39
CA VAL A 137 -5.15 5.02 4.17
C VAL A 137 -4.55 3.66 4.50
N ALA A 138 -3.93 2.99 3.53
CA ALA A 138 -3.29 1.69 3.75
C ALA A 138 -2.13 1.78 4.76
N ALA A 139 -1.32 2.83 4.67
CA ALA A 139 -0.25 3.11 5.63
C ALA A 139 -0.80 3.28 7.06
N ALA A 140 -1.87 4.06 7.21
CA ALA A 140 -2.54 4.24 8.50
C ALA A 140 -3.08 2.90 9.04
N CYS A 141 -3.73 2.10 8.18
CA CYS A 141 -4.23 0.78 8.54
C CYS A 141 -3.12 -0.15 9.07
N CYS A 142 -1.96 -0.18 8.41
CA CYS A 142 -0.81 -0.96 8.85
C CYS A 142 -0.15 -0.39 10.12
N GLY A 143 -0.13 0.94 10.31
CA GLY A 143 0.53 1.60 11.44
C GLY A 143 -0.28 1.66 12.74
N LEU A 144 -1.62 1.75 12.65
CA LEU A 144 -2.50 1.89 13.81
C LEU A 144 -2.31 0.80 14.89
N PRO A 145 -2.20 -0.51 14.54
CA PRO A 145 -1.95 -1.57 15.53
C PRO A 145 -0.61 -1.42 16.28
N LEU A 146 0.37 -0.72 15.70
CA LEU A 146 1.69 -0.50 16.28
C LEU A 146 1.68 0.66 17.29
N SER A 147 0.95 1.75 16.96
CA SER A 147 0.87 2.98 17.75
C SER A 147 0.23 2.81 19.14
N ARG A 148 -0.51 1.71 19.35
CA ARG A 148 -1.05 1.34 20.65
C ARG A 148 0.06 0.74 21.53
N VAL A 149 0.89 1.60 22.12
CA VAL A 149 1.87 1.31 23.19
C VAL A 149 1.21 1.53 24.57
N PRO A 150 1.58 0.82 25.66
CA PRO A 150 1.10 1.15 27.00
C PRO A 150 1.70 2.51 27.38
N ARG A 151 0.89 3.44 27.90
CA ARG A 151 1.49 4.42 28.79
C ARG A 151 1.95 3.61 30.03
N PRO A 152 3.22 3.78 30.48
CA PRO A 152 3.69 3.16 31.72
C PRO A 152 2.82 3.57 32.90
#